data_AF-A0A3Q2PQG1-F1
#
_entry.id   AF-A0A3Q2PQG1-F1
#
_cell.length_a   1.000
_cell.length_b   1.000
_cell.length_c   1.000
_cell.angle_alpha   90.00
_cell.angle_beta   90.00
_cell.angle_gamma   90.00
#
_symmetry.space_group_name_H-M   'P 1'
#
loop_
_entity.id
_entity.type
_entity.pdbx_description
1 polymer ?
#
loop_
_entity_poly.entity_id
_entity_poly.type
_entity_poly.pdbx_seq_one_letter_code
_entity_poly.pdbx_strand_id
1 'polypeptide(L)'
;MAEWNAYYQNEDEEQEQEEAELAGGDYKVSGRDSLVFLVDASKEMFIKGEDGQPSNFDMTMQVVRSVYTSKIISSHRDLVALVFYGTEQSKNPRNSFKHVYVYHDLDEPGAKRVQEVDALRGEKGAQLAAQTMGSGETSLGDALWCCANLYSDIKLRLSHKRLMIFTCRDEPHGGDSAKDRQARTKASDLKETGVFIDLMHLIKPGGFDVSLFFRDIVSPPEDESELGLQLEPCDKLDDLQKRVRARDTKKRALARLSLSLGEGLNVAVGMYATAVGARKPAAIRLYRETNEPVRSKTRTFHTQTGSLLLPSELKKAQVYGRKQIVMESDEVNAIKKFDEPGLFLIGFKPMEKLKLHHHIRPSVFIYPEEDNVKGSACLFSALLKKCSERKVFALCRGIFRRNYPPRFVALVPQMEEVDEGKVQITPPGFNVIYLPFADDLRTVDPPRCPPASQTQVDKMKEIIYKLRFKYRSDAFENPVLQQHFRNLEALALDMMAPEDIEDLIMPKVDQIDQRLGPLVEEFKDLVYPAGYNPETKPAPKRKTADAGGGAEKKPKVEVTEDELKTHMQNAQ
;
A
#
# COMPACT_ATOMS: atom_id res chain seq x y z
N MET A 1 26.08 11.26 17.94
CA MET A 1 25.77 9.83 18.18
C MET A 1 24.75 9.26 17.16
N ALA A 2 24.73 9.75 15.92
CA ALA A 2 23.72 9.40 14.91
C ALA A 2 24.21 8.45 13.79
N GLU A 3 25.45 7.95 13.86
CA GLU A 3 26.10 7.25 12.74
C GLU A 3 26.30 5.73 12.93
N TRP A 4 25.87 5.15 14.06
CA TRP A 4 26.20 3.75 14.39
C TRP A 4 25.19 2.72 13.89
N ASN A 5 23.99 3.14 13.48
CA ASN A 5 22.94 2.21 13.01
C ASN A 5 23.04 1.88 11.51
N ALA A 6 23.98 2.47 10.76
CA ALA A 6 24.07 2.29 9.31
C ALA A 6 24.93 1.08 8.87
N TYR A 7 25.59 0.39 9.81
CA TYR A 7 26.71 -0.51 9.48
C TYR A 7 26.50 -1.99 9.81
N TYR A 8 25.34 -2.38 10.37
CA TYR A 8 25.04 -3.78 10.67
C TYR A 8 23.68 -4.20 10.11
N GLN A 9 23.68 -4.73 8.89
CA GLN A 9 22.62 -5.59 8.34
C GLN A 9 23.23 -6.97 8.05
N ASN A 10 22.50 -8.03 8.43
CA ASN A 10 22.92 -9.43 8.22
C ASN A 10 22.59 -9.87 6.77
N GLU A 11 23.53 -10.54 6.10
CA GLU A 11 23.40 -10.95 4.69
C GLU A 11 22.40 -12.09 4.44
N ASP A 12 22.08 -12.92 5.46
CA ASP A 12 21.08 -14.00 5.28
C ASP A 12 19.63 -13.49 5.18
N GLU A 13 19.40 -12.20 5.43
CA GLU A 13 18.13 -11.52 5.16
C GLU A 13 18.10 -10.84 3.78
N GLU A 14 19.21 -10.78 3.02
CA GLU A 14 19.32 -9.96 1.79
C GLU A 14 18.39 -10.40 0.65
N GLN A 15 18.10 -11.70 0.49
CA GLN A 15 17.20 -12.17 -0.59
C GLN A 15 15.71 -11.91 -0.30
N GLU A 16 15.28 -11.99 0.96
CA GLU A 16 13.93 -11.58 1.36
C GLU A 16 13.80 -10.05 1.56
N GLN A 17 14.94 -9.37 1.79
CA GLN A 17 15.06 -7.91 1.86
C GLN A 17 15.09 -7.23 0.49
N GLU A 18 15.54 -7.84 -0.61
CA GLU A 18 15.57 -7.16 -1.92
C GLU A 18 14.17 -6.74 -2.42
N GLU A 19 13.13 -7.54 -2.15
CA GLU A 19 11.74 -7.15 -2.37
C GLU A 19 11.17 -6.26 -1.25
N ALA A 20 11.69 -6.38 -0.03
CA ALA A 20 11.24 -5.59 1.12
C ALA A 20 11.81 -4.17 1.14
N GLU A 21 13.02 -3.94 0.63
CA GLU A 21 13.76 -2.67 0.71
C GLU A 21 13.48 -1.75 -0.47
N LEU A 22 13.11 -2.28 -1.64
CA LEU A 22 12.55 -1.45 -2.72
C LEU A 22 11.13 -0.97 -2.38
N ALA A 23 10.42 -1.68 -1.50
CA ALA A 23 9.07 -1.34 -1.02
C ALA A 23 9.04 -0.70 0.39
N GLY A 24 10.15 -0.78 1.10
CA GLY A 24 10.28 -0.42 2.52
C GLY A 24 11.70 0.05 2.81
N GLY A 25 12.26 0.86 1.90
CA GLY A 25 13.47 1.61 2.20
C GLY A 25 13.22 2.36 3.50
N ASP A 26 14.11 2.15 4.46
CA ASP A 26 14.18 2.88 5.72
C ASP A 26 14.59 4.33 5.41
N TYR A 27 13.77 5.03 4.63
CA TYR A 27 13.72 6.46 4.60
C TYR A 27 13.48 6.83 6.05
N LYS A 28 14.49 7.43 6.68
CA LYS A 28 14.33 8.18 7.93
C LYS A 28 13.24 9.21 7.66
N VAL A 29 12.00 8.79 7.89
CA VAL A 29 10.80 9.60 7.84
C VAL A 29 11.05 10.68 8.88
N SER A 30 11.40 11.85 8.40
CA SER A 30 11.70 12.98 9.25
C SER A 30 10.40 13.71 9.59
N GLY A 31 9.46 13.00 10.22
CA GLY A 31 8.23 13.56 10.78
C GLY A 31 7.03 12.60 10.70
N ARG A 32 6.01 12.80 11.54
CA ARG A 32 4.75 12.05 11.47
C ARG A 32 3.75 12.80 10.60
N ASP A 33 2.96 12.09 9.80
CA ASP A 33 1.86 12.73 9.09
C ASP A 33 0.71 13.00 10.09
N SER A 34 -0.01 14.09 9.86
CA SER A 34 -1.10 14.52 10.73
C SER A 34 -2.34 14.85 9.91
N LEU A 35 -3.47 14.32 10.36
CA LEU A 35 -4.78 14.44 9.72
C LEU A 35 -5.82 14.90 10.73
N VAL A 36 -6.47 16.03 10.45
CA VAL A 36 -7.58 16.55 11.25
C VAL A 36 -8.87 16.42 10.45
N PHE A 37 -9.82 15.64 10.97
CA PHE A 37 -11.20 15.60 10.48
C PHE A 37 -11.98 16.74 11.11
N LEU A 38 -12.42 17.71 10.29
CA LEU A 38 -13.29 18.79 10.71
C LEU A 38 -14.70 18.56 10.16
N VAL A 39 -15.64 18.18 11.02
CA VAL A 39 -16.98 17.72 10.63
C VAL A 39 -18.04 18.73 11.04
N ASP A 40 -18.91 19.09 10.10
CA ASP A 40 -20.08 19.93 10.36
C ASP A 40 -21.14 19.15 11.18
N ALA A 41 -21.55 19.71 12.32
CA ALA A 41 -22.60 19.18 13.19
C ALA A 41 -23.90 20.01 13.13
N SER A 42 -24.09 20.76 12.05
CA SER A 42 -25.35 21.47 11.77
C SER A 42 -26.49 20.50 11.52
N LYS A 43 -27.74 20.95 11.77
CA LYS A 43 -28.95 20.14 11.61
C LYS A 43 -29.08 19.48 10.23
N GLU A 44 -28.62 20.16 9.18
CA GLU A 44 -28.66 19.68 7.79
C GLU A 44 -27.84 18.40 7.56
N MET A 45 -26.75 18.21 8.31
CA MET A 45 -25.91 17.01 8.20
C MET A 45 -26.60 15.75 8.72
N PHE A 46 -27.61 15.90 9.58
CA PHE A 46 -28.36 14.79 10.16
C PHE A 46 -29.62 14.43 9.36
N ILE A 47 -29.93 15.19 8.30
CA ILE A 47 -31.04 14.87 7.39
C ILE A 47 -30.68 13.60 6.63
N LYS A 48 -31.60 12.64 6.60
CA LYS A 48 -31.44 11.41 5.82
C LYS A 48 -31.75 11.67 4.35
N GLY A 49 -31.03 10.99 3.46
CA GLY A 49 -31.37 10.98 2.04
C GLY A 49 -32.71 10.29 1.76
N GLU A 50 -33.21 10.43 0.54
CA GLU A 50 -34.37 9.67 0.06
C GLU A 50 -34.07 8.16 0.11
N ASP A 51 -35.12 7.33 0.23
CA ASP A 51 -35.04 5.86 0.20
C ASP A 51 -34.12 5.18 1.25
N GLY A 52 -34.07 5.73 2.48
CA GLY A 52 -33.39 5.07 3.60
C GLY A 52 -31.87 5.13 3.54
N GLN A 53 -31.31 6.01 2.69
CA GLN A 53 -29.88 6.29 2.68
C GLN A 53 -29.40 6.89 4.01
N PRO A 54 -28.14 6.59 4.40
CA PRO A 54 -27.55 7.18 5.59
C PRO A 54 -27.54 8.72 5.49
N SER A 55 -27.57 9.40 6.64
CA SER A 55 -27.38 10.84 6.65
C SER A 55 -25.94 11.20 6.27
N ASN A 56 -25.74 12.44 5.81
CA ASN A 56 -24.40 12.97 5.51
C ASN A 56 -23.43 12.83 6.70
N PHE A 57 -23.95 13.01 7.93
CA PHE A 57 -23.21 12.78 9.16
C PHE A 57 -22.81 11.31 9.34
N ASP A 58 -23.75 10.37 9.16
CA ASP A 58 -23.46 8.94 9.31
C ASP A 58 -22.46 8.45 8.24
N MET A 59 -22.62 8.89 6.99
CA MET A 59 -21.63 8.66 5.93
C MET A 59 -20.24 9.12 6.36
N THR A 60 -20.15 10.34 6.91
CA THR A 60 -18.87 10.89 7.39
C THR A 60 -18.27 10.04 8.50
N MET A 61 -19.05 9.63 9.51
CA MET A 61 -18.56 8.79 10.61
C MET A 61 -18.09 7.40 10.14
N GLN A 62 -18.76 6.81 9.15
CA GLN A 62 -18.33 5.56 8.53
C GLN A 62 -16.97 5.71 7.83
N VAL A 63 -16.75 6.83 7.12
CA VAL A 63 -15.45 7.10 6.48
C VAL A 63 -14.36 7.37 7.51
N VAL A 64 -14.64 8.16 8.55
CA VAL A 64 -13.69 8.41 9.65
C VAL A 64 -13.27 7.09 10.32
N ARG A 65 -14.22 6.19 10.63
CA ARG A 65 -13.92 4.84 11.16
C ARG A 65 -13.02 4.06 10.22
N SER A 66 -13.33 4.06 8.91
CA SER A 66 -12.51 3.36 7.90
C SER A 66 -11.08 3.90 7.86
N VAL A 67 -10.88 5.22 7.92
CA VAL A 67 -9.53 5.80 7.94
C VAL A 67 -8.79 5.46 9.23
N TYR A 68 -9.43 5.54 10.40
CA TYR A 68 -8.80 5.16 11.67
C TYR A 68 -8.30 3.71 11.63
N THR A 69 -9.15 2.79 11.15
CA THR A 69 -8.80 1.36 11.03
C THR A 69 -7.66 1.16 10.02
N SER A 70 -7.75 1.79 8.84
CA SER A 70 -6.70 1.72 7.81
C SER A 70 -5.37 2.30 8.28
N LYS A 71 -5.37 3.35 9.11
CA LYS A 71 -4.15 3.93 9.69
C LYS A 71 -3.51 3.01 10.72
N ILE A 72 -4.29 2.28 11.52
CA ILE A 72 -3.75 1.25 12.43
C ILE A 72 -2.99 0.17 11.62
N ILE A 73 -3.52 -0.20 10.45
CA ILE A 73 -2.93 -1.21 9.57
C ILE A 73 -1.68 -0.69 8.84
N SER A 74 -1.77 0.49 8.23
CA SER A 74 -0.76 0.98 7.27
C SER A 74 0.24 1.97 7.87
N SER A 75 -0.16 2.79 8.83
CA SER A 75 0.63 3.93 9.34
C SER A 75 0.28 4.28 10.79
N HIS A 76 0.48 3.36 11.75
CA HIS A 76 0.09 3.54 13.16
C HIS A 76 0.73 4.74 13.88
N ARG A 77 1.81 5.32 13.32
CA ARG A 77 2.52 6.48 13.90
C ARG A 77 1.95 7.83 13.44
N ASP A 78 1.05 7.83 12.46
CA ASP A 78 0.39 9.06 12.02
C ASP A 78 -0.54 9.56 13.11
N LEU A 79 -0.68 10.88 13.23
CA LEU A 79 -1.56 11.49 14.22
C LEU A 79 -2.91 11.84 13.59
N VAL A 80 -3.99 11.50 14.27
CA VAL A 80 -5.36 11.74 13.80
C VAL A 80 -6.17 12.47 14.86
N ALA A 81 -6.92 13.49 14.45
CA ALA A 81 -7.85 14.24 15.30
C ALA A 81 -9.26 14.24 14.70
N LEU A 82 -10.28 14.35 15.56
CA LEU A 82 -11.68 14.48 15.18
C LEU A 82 -12.29 15.70 15.89
N VAL A 83 -12.69 16.68 15.10
CA VAL A 83 -13.22 17.97 15.57
C VAL A 83 -14.58 18.21 14.91
N PHE A 84 -15.56 18.57 15.72
CA PHE A 84 -16.89 18.99 15.26
C PHE A 84 -17.06 20.49 15.42
N TYR A 85 -17.74 21.12 14.47
CA TYR A 85 -18.12 22.54 14.54
C TYR A 85 -19.61 22.74 14.27
N GLY A 86 -20.17 23.87 14.71
CA GLY A 86 -21.63 24.07 14.68
C GLY A 86 -22.34 23.28 15.77
N THR A 87 -21.65 23.03 16.89
CA THR A 87 -22.17 22.29 18.04
C THR A 87 -22.79 23.24 19.06
N GLU A 88 -23.72 22.76 19.88
CA GLU A 88 -24.27 23.56 20.99
C GLU A 88 -23.26 23.63 22.15
N GLN A 89 -22.68 22.48 22.49
CA GLN A 89 -21.65 22.34 23.50
C GLN A 89 -20.28 22.72 22.95
N SER A 90 -19.40 23.25 23.81
CA SER A 90 -18.03 23.61 23.43
C SER A 90 -17.03 22.82 24.26
N LYS A 91 -16.07 22.18 23.59
CA LYS A 91 -14.97 21.45 24.23
C LYS A 91 -13.73 21.62 23.36
N ASN A 92 -12.81 22.49 23.73
CA ASN A 92 -11.57 22.69 22.99
C ASN A 92 -10.41 23.04 23.93
N PRO A 93 -9.15 22.88 23.49
CA PRO A 93 -7.99 23.27 24.28
C PRO A 93 -8.14 24.73 24.72
N ARG A 94 -8.17 24.97 26.04
CA ARG A 94 -8.38 26.28 26.69
C ARG A 94 -9.81 26.85 26.63
N ASN A 95 -10.79 26.07 26.16
CA ASN A 95 -12.22 26.40 26.08
C ASN A 95 -12.51 27.81 25.53
N SER A 96 -11.70 28.25 24.57
CA SER A 96 -11.68 29.63 24.06
C SER A 96 -12.63 29.84 22.89
N PHE A 97 -13.10 28.76 22.25
CA PHE A 97 -13.98 28.81 21.08
C PHE A 97 -15.36 28.30 21.43
N LYS A 98 -16.40 29.05 21.04
CA LYS A 98 -17.78 28.58 21.16
C LYS A 98 -18.16 27.73 19.95
N HIS A 99 -19.05 26.76 20.16
CA HIS A 99 -19.60 25.88 19.11
C HIS A 99 -18.59 24.98 18.40
N VAL A 100 -17.42 24.76 19.03
CA VAL A 100 -16.36 23.86 18.55
C VAL A 100 -16.11 22.78 19.61
N TYR A 101 -16.19 21.53 19.18
CA TYR A 101 -16.06 20.34 20.02
C TYR A 101 -14.94 19.42 19.47
N VAL A 102 -13.81 19.40 20.15
CA VAL A 102 -12.71 18.46 19.94
C VAL A 102 -13.07 17.14 20.62
N TYR A 103 -13.43 16.17 19.79
CA TYR A 103 -13.82 14.84 20.24
C TYR A 103 -12.57 13.99 20.50
N HIS A 104 -11.66 13.93 19.53
CA HIS A 104 -10.32 13.36 19.68
C HIS A 104 -9.26 14.43 19.43
N ASP A 105 -8.32 14.57 20.37
CA ASP A 105 -7.11 15.36 20.18
C ASP A 105 -6.14 14.67 19.20
N LEU A 106 -5.18 15.41 18.66
CA LEU A 106 -4.24 14.95 17.65
C LEU A 106 -3.24 13.95 18.26
N ASP A 107 -3.46 12.65 18.02
CA ASP A 107 -2.68 11.57 18.61
C ASP A 107 -2.76 10.30 17.74
N GLU A 108 -2.01 9.26 18.09
CA GLU A 108 -2.02 7.97 17.39
C GLU A 108 -3.43 7.31 17.41
N PRO A 109 -3.88 6.69 16.30
CA PRO A 109 -5.14 5.98 16.29
C PRO A 109 -5.04 4.73 17.16
N GLY A 110 -6.13 4.38 17.85
CA GLY A 110 -6.17 3.22 18.74
C GLY A 110 -7.58 2.63 18.83
N ALA A 111 -7.67 1.42 19.37
CA ALA A 111 -8.91 0.65 19.40
C ALA A 111 -10.05 1.38 20.14
N LYS A 112 -9.75 2.03 21.27
CA LYS A 112 -10.73 2.85 22.03
C LYS A 112 -11.32 3.98 21.18
N ARG A 113 -10.45 4.71 20.46
CA ARG A 113 -10.89 5.79 19.56
C ARG A 113 -11.76 5.25 18.42
N VAL A 114 -11.44 4.07 17.88
CA VAL A 114 -12.27 3.41 16.86
C VAL A 114 -13.66 3.09 17.42
N GLN A 115 -13.76 2.57 18.64
CA GLN A 115 -15.05 2.34 19.31
C GLN A 115 -15.83 3.63 19.56
N GLU A 116 -15.16 4.69 20.00
CA GLU A 116 -15.78 6.00 20.24
C GLU A 116 -16.38 6.57 18.94
N VAL A 117 -15.67 6.48 17.80
CA VAL A 117 -16.25 6.84 16.49
C VAL A 117 -17.37 5.89 16.09
N ASP A 118 -17.25 4.59 16.38
CA ASP A 118 -18.29 3.61 16.05
C ASP A 118 -19.61 3.88 16.77
N ALA A 119 -19.54 4.34 18.02
CA ALA A 119 -20.70 4.73 18.81
C ALA A 119 -21.47 5.92 18.19
N LEU A 120 -20.83 6.72 17.33
CA LEU A 120 -21.43 7.84 16.60
C LEU A 120 -22.09 7.44 15.27
N ARG A 121 -22.09 6.16 14.91
CA ARG A 121 -22.71 5.66 13.67
C ARG A 121 -24.20 5.33 13.81
N GLY A 122 -24.90 5.40 12.69
CA GLY A 122 -26.32 5.08 12.56
C GLY A 122 -27.23 5.98 13.39
N GLU A 123 -28.48 5.53 13.56
CA GLU A 123 -29.50 6.33 14.27
C GLU A 123 -29.19 6.55 15.75
N LYS A 124 -28.66 5.54 16.43
CA LYS A 124 -28.25 5.63 17.83
C LYS A 124 -27.09 6.62 18.00
N GLY A 125 -26.15 6.62 17.05
CA GLY A 125 -25.04 7.55 17.03
C GLY A 125 -25.46 8.99 16.78
N ALA A 126 -26.44 9.23 15.90
CA ALA A 126 -27.02 10.55 15.70
C ALA A 126 -27.70 11.09 16.98
N GLN A 127 -28.41 10.23 17.72
CA GLN A 127 -28.99 10.60 19.02
C GLN A 127 -27.91 10.91 20.06
N LEU A 128 -26.85 10.10 20.11
CA LEU A 128 -25.72 10.33 21.01
C LEU A 128 -25.01 11.64 20.67
N ALA A 129 -24.80 11.94 19.38
CA ALA A 129 -24.22 13.20 18.92
C ALA A 129 -25.09 14.39 19.31
N ALA A 130 -26.41 14.28 19.14
CA ALA A 130 -27.35 15.32 19.54
C ALA A 130 -27.35 15.56 21.06
N GLN A 131 -27.25 14.51 21.87
CA GLN A 131 -27.20 14.62 23.34
C GLN A 131 -25.85 15.16 23.84
N THR A 132 -24.74 14.74 23.21
CA THR A 132 -23.38 15.05 23.67
C THR A 132 -22.91 16.42 23.20
N MET A 133 -23.21 16.76 21.94
CA MET A 133 -22.68 17.95 21.27
C MET A 133 -23.77 18.96 20.92
N GLY A 134 -24.96 18.49 20.52
CA GLY A 134 -26.05 19.33 20.02
C GLY A 134 -25.70 20.06 18.70
N SER A 135 -26.66 20.80 18.15
CA SER A 135 -26.46 21.61 16.93
C SER A 135 -26.71 23.08 17.24
N GLY A 136 -25.67 23.90 17.08
CA GLY A 136 -25.64 25.32 17.44
C GLY A 136 -25.32 26.25 16.27
N GLU A 137 -24.84 27.44 16.60
CA GLU A 137 -24.42 28.43 15.62
C GLU A 137 -23.05 28.07 15.02
N THR A 138 -22.86 28.36 13.73
CA THR A 138 -21.67 27.95 13.00
C THR A 138 -20.66 29.09 12.90
N SER A 139 -19.43 28.82 13.36
CA SER A 139 -18.27 29.70 13.21
C SER A 139 -17.10 28.89 12.67
N LEU A 140 -16.93 28.89 11.33
CA LEU A 140 -15.83 28.16 10.70
C LEU A 140 -14.47 28.80 11.03
N GLY A 141 -14.43 30.13 11.20
CA GLY A 141 -13.20 30.84 11.57
C GLY A 141 -12.63 30.37 12.91
N ASP A 142 -13.49 30.20 13.92
CA ASP A 142 -13.07 29.70 15.24
C ASP A 142 -12.69 28.22 15.19
N ALA A 143 -13.39 27.43 14.37
CA ALA A 143 -13.06 26.02 14.16
C ALA A 143 -11.68 25.84 13.49
N LEU A 144 -11.39 26.61 12.44
CA LEU A 144 -10.07 26.62 11.79
C LEU A 144 -8.97 27.08 12.75
N TRP A 145 -9.26 28.08 13.59
CA TRP A 145 -8.30 28.52 14.60
C TRP A 145 -8.06 27.46 15.68
N CYS A 146 -9.10 26.75 16.11
CA CYS A 146 -8.96 25.60 17.01
C CYS A 146 -8.05 24.53 16.40
N CYS A 147 -8.25 24.19 15.12
CA CYS A 147 -7.40 23.23 14.41
C CYS A 147 -5.94 23.71 14.29
N ALA A 148 -5.71 25.01 14.10
CA ALA A 148 -4.35 25.58 14.12
C ALA A 148 -3.65 25.39 15.47
N ASN A 149 -4.41 25.52 16.57
CA ASN A 149 -3.88 25.30 17.92
C ASN A 149 -3.54 23.82 18.14
N LEU A 150 -4.37 22.89 17.66
CA LEU A 150 -4.08 21.45 17.73
C LEU A 150 -2.74 21.11 17.08
N TYR A 151 -2.45 21.68 15.90
CA TYR A 151 -1.15 21.49 15.25
C TYR A 151 0.02 22.10 16.00
N SER A 152 -0.21 23.21 16.70
CA SER A 152 0.83 23.96 17.41
C SER A 152 1.20 23.34 18.76
N ASP A 153 0.25 22.64 19.40
CA ASP A 153 0.46 21.98 20.69
C ASP A 153 1.28 20.67 20.56
N ILE A 154 1.42 20.12 19.35
CA ILE A 154 2.23 18.93 19.08
C ILE A 154 3.73 19.23 19.13
N LYS A 155 4.42 18.57 20.06
CA LYS A 155 5.89 18.64 20.23
C LYS A 155 6.68 17.79 19.24
N LEU A 156 5.98 16.92 18.51
CA LEU A 156 6.58 16.03 17.51
C LEU A 156 6.78 16.78 16.20
N ARG A 157 7.82 16.42 15.45
CA ARG A 157 8.02 16.94 14.10
C ARG A 157 6.93 16.36 13.20
N LEU A 158 6.07 17.22 12.65
CA LEU A 158 5.06 16.84 11.67
C LEU A 158 5.64 16.99 10.26
N SER A 159 5.57 15.93 9.46
CA SER A 159 6.01 15.93 8.05
C SER A 159 4.95 16.55 7.14
N HIS A 160 3.69 16.20 7.40
CA HIS A 160 2.55 16.68 6.63
C HIS A 160 1.40 17.03 7.55
N LYS A 161 0.75 18.17 7.29
CA LYS A 161 -0.43 18.63 8.05
C LYS A 161 -1.60 18.75 7.08
N ARG A 162 -2.67 17.98 7.30
CA ARG A 162 -3.85 17.96 6.43
C ARG A 162 -5.12 18.12 7.23
N LEU A 163 -5.99 19.03 6.80
CA LEU A 163 -7.28 19.30 7.39
C LEU A 163 -8.37 18.98 6.37
N MET A 164 -9.22 17.99 6.66
CA MET A 164 -10.35 17.61 5.80
C MET A 164 -11.65 18.14 6.39
N ILE A 165 -12.34 19.00 5.63
CA ILE A 165 -13.62 19.60 6.02
C ILE A 165 -14.76 18.78 5.42
N PHE A 166 -15.68 18.29 6.26
CA PHE A 166 -16.88 17.56 5.83
C PHE A 166 -18.10 18.43 6.11
N THR A 167 -18.81 18.85 5.06
CA THR A 167 -20.01 19.69 5.18
C THR A 167 -20.92 19.54 3.96
N CYS A 168 -22.22 19.74 4.17
CA CYS A 168 -23.21 19.89 3.11
C CYS A 168 -23.62 21.37 2.88
N ARG A 169 -23.03 22.33 3.60
CA ARG A 169 -23.35 23.76 3.49
C ARG A 169 -22.27 24.50 2.71
N ASP A 170 -22.65 25.10 1.60
CA ASP A 170 -21.83 25.97 0.75
C ASP A 170 -21.65 27.38 1.35
N GLU A 171 -22.65 27.90 2.07
CA GLU A 171 -22.60 29.18 2.79
C GLU A 171 -22.63 28.98 4.32
N PRO A 172 -21.50 28.68 4.96
CA PRO A 172 -21.47 28.27 6.37
C PRO A 172 -21.86 29.36 7.38
N HIS A 173 -21.91 30.64 6.99
CA HIS A 173 -22.25 31.74 7.90
C HIS A 173 -23.54 32.48 7.52
N GLY A 174 -24.32 31.97 6.55
CA GLY A 174 -25.61 32.55 6.16
C GLY A 174 -25.56 34.03 5.76
N GLY A 175 -24.46 34.46 5.14
CA GLY A 175 -24.25 35.85 4.69
C GLY A 175 -23.58 36.80 5.69
N ASP A 176 -23.12 36.31 6.86
CA ASP A 176 -22.34 37.12 7.79
C ASP A 176 -20.92 37.38 7.27
N SER A 177 -20.78 38.53 6.59
CA SER A 177 -19.51 38.98 6.00
C SER A 177 -18.33 39.08 6.99
N ALA A 178 -18.58 39.30 8.28
CA ALA A 178 -17.53 39.41 9.28
C ALA A 178 -16.93 38.03 9.58
N LYS A 179 -17.80 37.02 9.79
CA LYS A 179 -17.38 35.62 9.99
C LYS A 179 -16.76 35.02 8.73
N ASP A 180 -17.28 35.36 7.55
CA ASP A 180 -16.67 34.95 6.29
C ASP A 180 -15.25 35.47 6.14
N ARG A 181 -15.04 36.76 6.43
CA ARG A 181 -13.71 37.37 6.38
C ARG A 181 -12.76 36.72 7.39
N GLN A 182 -13.23 36.49 8.61
CA GLN A 182 -12.45 35.82 9.65
C GLN A 182 -12.03 34.41 9.21
N ALA A 183 -12.95 33.61 8.67
CA ALA A 183 -12.67 32.27 8.19
C ALA A 183 -11.68 32.25 7.03
N ARG A 184 -11.81 33.17 6.06
CA ARG A 184 -10.87 33.33 4.94
C ARG A 184 -9.47 33.70 5.41
N THR A 185 -9.35 34.65 6.34
CA THR A 185 -8.06 35.00 6.95
C THR A 185 -7.45 33.80 7.67
N LYS A 186 -8.21 33.07 8.50
CA LYS A 186 -7.70 31.92 9.24
C LYS A 186 -7.32 30.73 8.34
N ALA A 187 -8.03 30.53 7.24
CA ALA A 187 -7.64 29.55 6.23
C ALA A 187 -6.32 29.94 5.55
N SER A 188 -6.11 31.22 5.24
CA SER A 188 -4.84 31.73 4.72
C SER A 188 -3.69 31.50 5.70
N ASP A 189 -3.89 31.87 6.97
CA ASP A 189 -2.91 31.65 8.05
C ASP A 189 -2.51 30.16 8.13
N LEU A 190 -3.50 29.25 8.10
CA LEU A 190 -3.25 27.81 8.10
C LEU A 190 -2.43 27.35 6.89
N LYS A 191 -2.78 27.82 5.70
CA LYS A 191 -2.05 27.50 4.46
C LYS A 191 -0.60 27.99 4.52
N GLU A 192 -0.34 29.18 5.06
CA GLU A 192 1.00 29.72 5.26
C GLU A 192 1.83 28.88 6.24
N THR A 193 1.19 28.25 7.24
CA THR A 193 1.87 27.30 8.15
C THR A 193 2.11 25.91 7.56
N GLY A 194 1.78 25.70 6.28
CA GLY A 194 1.96 24.45 5.55
C GLY A 194 0.85 23.42 5.77
N VAL A 195 -0.34 23.84 6.22
CA VAL A 195 -1.51 22.97 6.34
C VAL A 195 -2.25 22.91 5.00
N PHE A 196 -2.48 21.71 4.49
CA PHE A 196 -3.32 21.47 3.32
C PHE A 196 -4.78 21.32 3.74
N ILE A 197 -5.65 22.17 3.21
CA ILE A 197 -7.09 22.17 3.51
C ILE A 197 -7.83 21.52 2.35
N ASP A 198 -8.48 20.39 2.62
CA ASP A 198 -9.28 19.61 1.68
C ASP A 198 -10.77 19.72 2.02
N LEU A 199 -11.61 19.95 1.01
CA LEU A 199 -13.07 19.95 1.17
C LEU A 199 -13.68 18.64 0.67
N MET A 200 -14.39 17.96 1.58
CA MET A 200 -15.26 16.82 1.33
C MET A 200 -16.71 17.31 1.37
N HIS A 201 -17.14 17.97 0.29
CA HIS A 201 -18.50 18.50 0.20
C HIS A 201 -19.50 17.39 -0.12
N LEU A 202 -20.60 17.38 0.63
CA LEU A 202 -21.65 16.37 0.61
C LEU A 202 -22.89 16.94 -0.05
N ILE A 203 -23.69 16.06 -0.67
CA ILE A 203 -24.87 16.47 -1.40
C ILE A 203 -25.93 17.13 -0.49
N LYS A 204 -26.53 18.21 -0.99
CA LYS A 204 -27.74 18.83 -0.43
C LYS A 204 -28.80 19.01 -1.53
N PRO A 205 -30.09 19.13 -1.16
CA PRO A 205 -31.13 19.54 -2.10
C PRO A 205 -30.76 20.92 -2.69
N GLY A 206 -30.58 20.98 -4.02
CA GLY A 206 -30.11 22.19 -4.72
C GLY A 206 -28.63 22.21 -5.12
N GLY A 207 -27.87 21.14 -4.83
CA GLY A 207 -26.46 21.02 -5.20
C GLY A 207 -25.50 21.75 -4.24
N PHE A 208 -24.19 21.72 -4.48
CA PHE A 208 -23.19 22.39 -3.65
C PHE A 208 -22.31 23.28 -4.53
N ASP A 209 -22.28 24.59 -4.28
CA ASP A 209 -21.46 25.52 -5.05
C ASP A 209 -20.20 25.95 -4.27
N VAL A 210 -19.06 25.42 -4.70
CA VAL A 210 -17.75 25.71 -4.10
C VAL A 210 -17.33 27.17 -4.33
N SER A 211 -17.82 27.81 -5.40
CA SER A 211 -17.39 29.15 -5.81
C SER A 211 -17.87 30.26 -4.87
N LEU A 212 -18.94 30.02 -4.11
CA LEU A 212 -19.53 31.00 -3.20
C LEU A 212 -18.59 31.35 -2.03
N PHE A 213 -17.95 30.34 -1.43
CA PHE A 213 -17.16 30.51 -0.21
C PHE A 213 -15.88 29.68 -0.19
N PHE A 214 -15.98 28.37 -0.42
CA PHE A 214 -14.88 27.44 -0.18
C PHE A 214 -13.71 27.55 -1.17
N ARG A 215 -13.92 28.14 -2.35
CA ARG A 215 -12.85 28.38 -3.33
C ARG A 215 -11.62 29.07 -2.74
N ASP A 216 -11.83 30.01 -1.82
CA ASP A 216 -10.73 30.77 -1.20
C ASP A 216 -10.19 30.11 0.09
N ILE A 217 -10.92 29.13 0.62
CA ILE A 217 -10.54 28.37 1.82
C ILE A 217 -9.64 27.19 1.46
N VAL A 218 -10.08 26.36 0.51
CA VAL A 218 -9.42 25.11 0.11
C VAL A 218 -8.01 25.39 -0.42
N SER A 219 -7.09 24.47 -0.19
CA SER A 219 -5.74 24.55 -0.77
C SER A 219 -5.80 24.30 -2.28
N PRO A 220 -4.98 25.01 -3.08
CA PRO A 220 -4.93 24.75 -4.51
C PRO A 220 -4.54 23.28 -4.75
N PRO A 221 -5.15 22.62 -5.74
CA PRO A 221 -4.82 21.24 -6.05
C PRO A 221 -3.35 21.12 -6.46
N GLU A 222 -2.67 20.05 -6.02
CA GLU A 222 -1.28 19.77 -6.39
C GLU A 222 -1.17 19.38 -7.88
N ASP A 223 -2.25 18.86 -8.48
CA ASP A 223 -2.34 18.51 -9.90
C ASP A 223 -3.75 18.65 -10.49
N GLU A 224 -3.89 18.52 -11.82
CA GLU A 224 -5.18 18.62 -12.53
C GLU A 224 -6.20 17.57 -12.08
N SER A 225 -5.75 16.41 -11.55
CA SER A 225 -6.63 15.33 -11.10
C SER A 225 -7.33 15.67 -9.77
N GLU A 226 -6.66 16.41 -8.89
CA GLU A 226 -7.25 16.92 -7.66
C GLU A 226 -8.31 18.01 -7.90
N LEU A 227 -8.20 18.76 -9.00
CA LEU A 227 -9.15 19.80 -9.38
C LEU A 227 -10.55 19.21 -9.65
N GLY A 228 -10.63 18.07 -10.34
CA GLY A 228 -11.90 17.38 -10.61
C GLY A 228 -12.62 16.93 -9.33
N LEU A 229 -11.87 16.39 -8.37
CA LEU A 229 -12.38 15.95 -7.07
C LEU A 229 -12.89 17.09 -6.18
N GLN A 230 -12.43 18.33 -6.39
CA GLN A 230 -12.88 19.49 -5.64
C GLN A 230 -14.21 20.05 -6.15
N LEU A 231 -14.66 19.70 -7.37
CA LEU A 231 -15.77 20.37 -8.03
C LEU A 231 -17.14 19.70 -7.84
N GLU A 232 -17.22 18.40 -7.57
CA GLU A 232 -18.50 17.66 -7.53
C GLU A 232 -18.85 17.09 -6.15
N PRO A 233 -20.09 17.26 -5.66
CA PRO A 233 -20.49 16.77 -4.34
C PRO A 233 -20.55 15.25 -4.30
N CYS A 234 -20.20 14.69 -3.14
CA CYS A 234 -20.36 13.26 -2.88
C CYS A 234 -21.81 12.96 -2.51
N ASP A 235 -22.43 12.01 -3.22
CA ASP A 235 -23.75 11.46 -2.94
C ASP A 235 -23.67 10.07 -2.26
N LYS A 236 -22.66 9.26 -2.62
CA LYS A 236 -22.49 7.88 -2.15
C LYS A 236 -21.35 7.73 -1.17
N LEU A 237 -21.52 6.78 -0.25
CA LEU A 237 -20.49 6.39 0.73
C LEU A 237 -19.21 5.92 0.03
N ASP A 238 -19.34 5.08 -1.00
CA ASP A 238 -18.19 4.51 -1.72
C ASP A 238 -17.35 5.60 -2.38
N ASP A 239 -18.00 6.62 -2.94
CA ASP A 239 -17.31 7.72 -3.61
C ASP A 239 -16.63 8.65 -2.60
N LEU A 240 -17.27 8.90 -1.44
CA LEU A 240 -16.66 9.61 -0.33
C LEU A 240 -15.45 8.85 0.23
N GLN A 241 -15.54 7.52 0.39
CA GLN A 241 -14.43 6.69 0.83
C GLN A 241 -13.27 6.73 -0.16
N LYS A 242 -13.52 6.60 -1.47
CA LYS A 242 -12.49 6.72 -2.51
C LYS A 242 -11.83 8.09 -2.47
N ARG A 243 -12.61 9.18 -2.36
CA ARG A 243 -12.09 10.55 -2.32
C ARG A 243 -11.22 10.81 -1.09
N VAL A 244 -11.66 10.36 0.08
CA VAL A 244 -10.88 10.47 1.31
C VAL A 244 -9.61 9.63 1.23
N ARG A 245 -9.67 8.39 0.73
CA ARG A 245 -8.47 7.55 0.54
C ARG A 245 -7.47 8.17 -0.43
N ALA A 246 -7.94 8.76 -1.54
CA ALA A 246 -7.09 9.44 -2.50
C ALA A 246 -6.32 10.63 -1.88
N ARG A 247 -6.91 11.28 -0.86
CA ARG A 247 -6.30 12.43 -0.17
C ARG A 247 -5.64 12.09 1.17
N ASP A 248 -5.92 10.93 1.76
CA ASP A 248 -5.31 10.52 3.03
C ASP A 248 -3.80 10.25 2.86
N THR A 249 -3.43 9.60 1.77
CA THR A 249 -2.03 9.23 1.50
C THR A 249 -1.34 10.27 0.63
N LYS A 250 -0.26 10.88 1.13
CA LYS A 250 0.63 11.68 0.29
C LYS A 250 1.42 10.78 -0.66
N LYS A 251 1.67 11.26 -1.88
CA LYS A 251 2.60 10.63 -2.83
C LYS A 251 4.00 10.57 -2.22
N ARG A 252 4.53 9.35 -2.05
CA ARG A 252 5.87 9.11 -1.50
C ARG A 252 6.75 8.52 -2.60
N ALA A 253 7.77 9.28 -3.01
CA ALA A 253 8.75 8.80 -3.98
C ALA A 253 9.72 7.81 -3.32
N LEU A 254 9.83 6.61 -3.87
CA LEU A 254 10.84 5.59 -3.53
C LEU A 254 12.26 6.07 -3.81
N ALA A 255 12.44 6.84 -4.87
CA ALA A 255 13.72 7.40 -5.27
C ALA A 255 13.47 8.59 -6.19
N ARG A 256 14.41 9.53 -6.23
CA ARG A 256 14.45 10.59 -7.25
C ARG A 256 15.66 10.31 -8.12
N LEU A 257 15.42 10.08 -9.40
CA LEU A 257 16.43 9.71 -10.37
C LEU A 257 16.48 10.71 -11.52
N SER A 258 17.60 10.73 -12.23
CA SER A 258 17.74 11.43 -13.50
C SER A 258 17.46 10.45 -14.64
N LEU A 259 16.51 10.80 -15.52
CA LEU A 259 16.29 10.15 -16.81
C LEU A 259 17.09 10.88 -17.88
N SER A 260 18.19 10.27 -18.31
CA SER A 260 19.06 10.78 -19.36
C SER A 260 18.60 10.28 -20.73
N LEU A 261 18.30 11.21 -21.64
CA LEU A 261 17.90 10.92 -23.02
C LEU A 261 19.07 11.00 -24.02
N GLY A 262 20.25 11.43 -23.55
CA GLY A 262 21.45 11.67 -24.33
C GLY A 262 22.40 12.62 -23.62
N GLU A 263 23.53 12.94 -24.25
CA GLU A 263 24.53 13.86 -23.67
C GLU A 263 23.92 15.25 -23.41
N GLY A 264 23.88 15.65 -22.13
CA GLY A 264 23.38 16.95 -21.69
C GLY A 264 21.85 17.08 -21.55
N LEU A 265 21.06 16.06 -21.92
CA LEU A 265 19.60 16.09 -21.82
C LEU A 265 19.09 15.15 -20.72
N ASN A 266 18.80 15.74 -19.56
CA ASN A 266 18.38 15.03 -18.36
C ASN A 266 17.03 15.53 -17.85
N VAL A 267 16.13 14.61 -17.52
CA VAL A 267 14.82 14.87 -16.93
C VAL A 267 14.83 14.38 -15.49
N ALA A 268 14.41 15.20 -14.54
CA ALA A 268 14.24 14.73 -13.17
C ALA A 268 12.93 13.94 -13.05
N VAL A 269 13.00 12.72 -12.51
CA VAL A 269 11.84 11.85 -12.31
C VAL A 269 11.80 11.30 -10.89
N GLY A 270 10.61 11.30 -10.30
CA GLY A 270 10.29 10.61 -9.07
C GLY A 270 9.81 9.21 -9.39
N MET A 271 10.31 8.23 -8.68
CA MET A 271 9.84 6.85 -8.75
C MET A 271 8.87 6.56 -7.62
N TYR A 272 7.76 5.90 -7.91
CA TYR A 272 6.68 5.64 -6.98
C TYR A 272 6.31 4.14 -7.03
N ALA A 273 6.11 3.52 -5.87
CA ALA A 273 5.53 2.19 -5.79
C ALA A 273 4.00 2.32 -5.80
N THR A 274 3.34 1.88 -6.87
CA THR A 274 1.87 1.89 -6.95
C THR A 274 1.25 0.65 -6.29
N ALA A 275 1.99 -0.45 -6.22
CA ALA A 275 1.59 -1.66 -5.53
C ALA A 275 2.74 -2.17 -4.67
N VAL A 276 2.47 -2.37 -3.38
CA VAL A 276 3.43 -2.90 -2.39
C VAL A 276 2.78 -4.09 -1.70
N GLY A 277 3.52 -5.18 -1.56
CA GLY A 277 3.08 -6.33 -0.79
C GLY A 277 2.86 -5.94 0.68
N ALA A 278 1.60 -5.93 1.13
CA ALA A 278 1.27 -5.70 2.52
C ALA A 278 1.72 -6.91 3.37
N ARG A 279 2.66 -6.69 4.29
CA ARG A 279 3.21 -7.72 5.17
C ARG A 279 2.63 -7.58 6.58
N LYS A 280 2.54 -8.70 7.29
CA LYS A 280 2.18 -8.70 8.71
C LYS A 280 3.24 -7.90 9.50
N PRO A 281 2.84 -6.96 10.38
CA PRO A 281 3.79 -6.24 11.22
C PRO A 281 4.69 -7.18 12.03
N ALA A 282 5.97 -6.84 12.12
CA ALA A 282 6.91 -7.61 12.94
C ALA A 282 6.56 -7.48 14.43
N ALA A 283 6.78 -8.56 15.18
CA ALA A 283 6.54 -8.54 16.61
C ALA A 283 7.50 -7.58 17.34
N ILE A 284 6.97 -6.80 18.27
CA ILE A 284 7.75 -5.92 19.14
C ILE A 284 8.03 -6.67 20.45
N ARG A 285 9.29 -6.69 20.88
CA ARG A 285 9.67 -7.28 22.17
C ARG A 285 9.28 -6.32 23.29
N LEU A 286 8.52 -6.83 24.28
CA LEU A 286 8.06 -6.06 25.42
C LEU A 286 8.68 -6.58 26.73
N TYR A 287 8.84 -5.70 27.71
CA TYR A 287 9.22 -6.10 29.06
C TYR A 287 8.00 -6.71 29.78
N ARG A 288 8.18 -7.88 30.39
CA ARG A 288 7.08 -8.70 30.92
C ARG A 288 6.20 -7.96 31.95
N GLU A 289 6.79 -7.16 32.82
CA GLU A 289 6.06 -6.56 33.94
C GLU A 289 5.41 -5.22 33.57
N THR A 290 6.04 -4.44 32.67
CA THR A 290 5.58 -3.08 32.33
C THR A 290 4.93 -3.00 30.95
N ASN A 291 5.06 -4.03 30.12
CA ASN A 291 4.68 -4.05 28.70
C ASN A 291 5.35 -2.93 27.87
N GLU A 292 6.48 -2.39 28.32
CA GLU A 292 7.22 -1.37 27.59
C GLU A 292 8.11 -1.97 26.47
N PRO A 293 8.25 -1.31 25.31
CA PRO A 293 9.11 -1.78 24.22
C PRO A 293 10.60 -1.88 24.60
N VAL A 294 11.21 -3.01 24.28
CA VAL A 294 12.63 -3.31 24.54
C VAL A 294 13.49 -2.96 23.32
N ARG A 295 14.57 -2.19 23.55
CA ARG A 295 15.56 -1.89 22.50
C ARG A 295 16.58 -3.00 22.38
N SER A 296 16.63 -3.65 21.21
CA SER A 296 17.68 -4.61 20.87
C SER A 296 18.93 -3.91 20.35
N LYS A 297 20.11 -4.33 20.80
CA LYS A 297 21.41 -3.89 20.26
C LYS A 297 22.23 -5.11 19.88
N THR A 298 22.60 -5.22 18.61
CA THR A 298 23.47 -6.29 18.13
C THR A 298 24.91 -5.79 18.11
N ARG A 299 25.84 -6.59 18.65
CA ARG A 299 27.27 -6.30 18.68
C ARG A 299 28.03 -7.57 18.37
N THR A 300 29.03 -7.46 17.51
CA THR A 300 29.88 -8.57 17.12
C THR A 300 31.15 -8.55 17.96
N PHE A 301 31.54 -9.70 18.52
CA PHE A 301 32.70 -9.84 19.38
C PHE A 301 33.63 -10.92 18.86
N HIS A 302 34.93 -10.77 19.11
CA HIS A 302 35.90 -11.81 18.87
C HIS A 302 35.72 -12.92 19.92
N THR A 303 35.62 -14.17 19.47
CA THR A 303 35.27 -15.32 20.34
C THR A 303 36.29 -15.61 21.44
N GLN A 304 37.59 -15.46 21.17
CA GLN A 304 38.64 -15.74 22.16
C GLN A 304 38.95 -14.57 23.10
N THR A 305 39.06 -13.34 22.58
CA THR A 305 39.44 -12.15 23.37
C THR A 305 38.24 -11.45 23.99
N GLY A 306 37.01 -11.71 23.53
CA GLY A 306 35.81 -10.99 23.96
C GLY A 306 35.78 -9.52 23.54
N SER A 307 36.73 -9.07 22.71
CA SER A 307 36.80 -7.68 22.25
C SER A 307 35.70 -7.40 21.23
N LEU A 308 35.13 -6.19 21.29
CA LEU A 308 34.17 -5.71 20.30
C LEU A 308 34.88 -5.57 18.95
N LEU A 309 34.29 -6.14 17.89
CA LEU A 309 34.83 -6.07 16.54
C LEU A 309 34.24 -4.88 15.78
N LEU A 310 35.11 -4.04 15.22
CA LEU A 310 34.74 -2.93 14.35
C LEU A 310 34.55 -3.43 12.91
N PRO A 311 33.72 -2.77 12.08
CA PRO A 311 33.56 -3.13 10.67
C PRO A 311 34.88 -3.19 9.88
N SER A 312 35.88 -2.38 10.24
CA SER A 312 37.23 -2.39 9.63
C SER A 312 38.06 -3.62 9.97
N GLU A 313 37.69 -4.35 11.02
CA GLU A 313 38.36 -5.59 11.43
C GLU A 313 37.69 -6.83 10.82
N LEU A 314 36.55 -6.64 10.14
CA LEU A 314 35.79 -7.70 9.50
C LEU A 314 36.09 -7.74 8.00
N LYS A 315 36.44 -8.93 7.51
CA LYS A 315 36.59 -9.22 6.09
C LYS A 315 35.53 -10.20 5.64
N LYS A 316 35.10 -10.08 4.38
CA LYS A 316 34.20 -11.06 3.77
C LYS A 316 35.01 -12.18 3.14
N ALA A 317 34.53 -13.40 3.24
CA ALA A 317 35.21 -14.54 2.63
C ALA A 317 34.20 -15.46 1.94
N GLN A 318 34.55 -15.94 0.75
CA GLN A 318 33.82 -16.99 0.04
C GLN A 318 34.77 -18.14 -0.27
N VAL A 319 34.32 -19.37 -0.03
CA VAL A 319 35.12 -20.58 -0.24
C VAL A 319 34.67 -21.28 -1.51
N TYR A 320 35.56 -21.42 -2.48
CA TYR A 320 35.33 -22.16 -3.71
C TYR A 320 36.28 -23.37 -3.76
N GLY A 321 35.71 -24.58 -3.62
CA GLY A 321 36.48 -25.80 -3.49
C GLY A 321 37.35 -25.79 -2.23
N ARG A 322 38.68 -25.77 -2.40
CA ARG A 322 39.67 -25.70 -1.29
C ARG A 322 40.39 -24.36 -1.20
N LYS A 323 39.92 -23.33 -1.90
CA LYS A 323 40.50 -21.99 -1.89
C LYS A 323 39.55 -21.00 -1.22
N GLN A 324 40.06 -20.27 -0.24
CA GLN A 324 39.35 -19.19 0.42
C GLN A 324 39.70 -17.87 -0.28
N ILE A 325 38.69 -17.16 -0.75
CA ILE A 325 38.83 -15.83 -1.35
C ILE A 325 38.36 -14.83 -0.31
N VAL A 326 39.29 -14.02 0.20
CA VAL A 326 39.01 -12.98 1.20
C VAL A 326 38.97 -11.64 0.48
N MET A 327 37.94 -10.85 0.78
CA MET A 327 37.70 -9.53 0.19
C MET A 327 37.36 -8.54 1.30
N GLU A 328 37.82 -7.31 1.14
CA GLU A 328 37.36 -6.19 1.95
C GLU A 328 35.92 -5.81 1.57
N SER A 329 35.21 -5.17 2.50
CA SER A 329 33.85 -4.69 2.23
C SER A 329 33.80 -3.68 1.07
N ASP A 330 34.85 -2.87 0.93
CA ASP A 330 34.97 -1.89 -0.16
C ASP A 330 35.21 -2.57 -1.52
N GLU A 331 35.95 -3.67 -1.55
CA GLU A 331 36.17 -4.45 -2.78
C GLU A 331 34.85 -5.08 -3.25
N VAL A 332 34.06 -5.63 -2.32
CA VAL A 332 32.73 -6.18 -2.62
C VAL A 332 31.80 -5.09 -3.18
N ASN A 333 31.85 -3.88 -2.62
CA ASN A 333 31.08 -2.73 -3.13
C ASN A 333 31.56 -2.28 -4.51
N ALA A 334 32.88 -2.29 -4.75
CA ALA A 334 33.47 -1.93 -6.03
C ALA A 334 33.07 -2.91 -7.14
N ILE A 335 32.99 -4.21 -6.85
CA ILE A 335 32.54 -5.24 -7.80
C ILE A 335 31.08 -4.99 -8.24
N LYS A 336 30.23 -4.48 -7.34
CA LYS A 336 28.83 -4.15 -7.64
C LYS A 336 28.65 -2.77 -8.30
N LYS A 337 29.70 -1.94 -8.39
CA LYS A 337 29.62 -0.58 -8.91
C LYS A 337 29.81 -0.55 -10.43
N PHE A 338 28.79 -0.07 -11.13
CA PHE A 338 28.81 0.16 -12.58
C PHE A 338 28.83 1.67 -12.87
N ASP A 339 27.64 2.26 -13.06
CA ASP A 339 27.47 3.71 -13.26
C ASP A 339 26.69 4.34 -12.10
N GLU A 340 26.57 5.66 -12.11
CA GLU A 340 25.79 6.40 -11.12
C GLU A 340 24.28 6.11 -11.24
N PRO A 341 23.50 6.25 -10.15
CA PRO A 341 22.06 6.01 -10.16
C PRO A 341 21.32 6.91 -11.16
N GLY A 342 20.47 6.31 -11.98
CA GLY A 342 19.73 6.99 -13.03
C GLY A 342 19.10 6.01 -14.01
N LEU A 343 18.24 6.55 -14.88
CA LEU A 343 17.68 5.87 -16.03
C LEU A 343 18.39 6.40 -17.28
N PHE A 344 19.05 5.55 -18.03
CA PHE A 344 19.69 5.92 -19.30
C PHE A 344 18.88 5.35 -20.47
N LEU A 345 18.38 6.21 -21.35
CA LEU A 345 17.65 5.81 -22.55
C LEU A 345 18.58 5.11 -23.55
N ILE A 346 18.22 3.91 -23.96
CA ILE A 346 18.91 3.15 -25.02
C ILE A 346 18.22 3.36 -26.36
N GLY A 347 16.88 3.38 -26.36
CA GLY A 347 16.09 3.55 -27.57
C GLY A 347 14.62 3.21 -27.37
N PHE A 348 13.87 3.06 -28.46
CA PHE A 348 12.44 2.76 -28.44
C PHE A 348 12.15 1.43 -29.13
N LYS A 349 11.20 0.67 -28.60
CA LYS A 349 10.80 -0.63 -29.16
C LYS A 349 9.27 -0.74 -29.22
N PRO A 350 8.68 -1.43 -30.21
CA PRO A 350 7.24 -1.62 -30.28
C PRO A 350 6.67 -2.38 -29.08
N MET A 351 5.47 -2.01 -28.64
CA MET A 351 4.79 -2.64 -27.49
C MET A 351 4.61 -4.16 -27.65
N GLU A 352 4.40 -4.64 -28.88
CA GLU A 352 4.25 -6.08 -29.20
C GLU A 352 5.45 -6.94 -28.81
N LYS A 353 6.64 -6.34 -28.68
CA LYS A 353 7.86 -7.07 -28.27
C LYS A 353 7.92 -7.27 -26.76
N LEU A 354 7.08 -6.59 -25.99
CA LEU A 354 6.97 -6.77 -24.55
C LEU A 354 5.95 -7.90 -24.28
N LYS A 355 6.42 -8.98 -23.66
CA LYS A 355 5.60 -10.17 -23.38
C LYS A 355 5.16 -10.17 -21.92
N LEU A 356 3.90 -10.49 -21.67
CA LEU A 356 3.32 -10.54 -20.32
C LEU A 356 4.04 -11.55 -19.40
N HIS A 357 4.47 -12.70 -19.92
CA HIS A 357 5.17 -13.73 -19.15
C HIS A 357 6.63 -13.41 -18.85
N HIS A 358 7.17 -12.27 -19.29
CA HIS A 358 8.50 -11.80 -18.89
C HIS A 358 8.46 -10.98 -17.58
N HIS A 359 7.34 -11.02 -16.85
CA HIS A 359 7.23 -10.37 -15.55
C HIS A 359 8.10 -11.08 -14.51
N ILE A 360 8.99 -10.34 -13.85
CA ILE A 360 9.87 -10.88 -12.78
C ILE A 360 9.49 -10.33 -11.41
N ARG A 361 9.13 -9.04 -11.36
CA ARG A 361 8.89 -8.32 -10.11
C ARG A 361 7.92 -7.15 -10.35
N PRO A 362 7.28 -6.63 -9.29
CA PRO A 362 6.33 -5.52 -9.40
C PRO A 362 6.90 -4.33 -10.17
N SER A 363 6.09 -3.74 -11.04
CA SER A 363 6.45 -2.52 -11.75
C SER A 363 6.43 -1.32 -10.82
N VAL A 364 7.26 -0.33 -11.10
CA VAL A 364 7.24 0.97 -10.42
C VAL A 364 6.80 2.04 -11.40
N PHE A 365 6.25 3.14 -10.90
CA PHE A 365 5.75 4.24 -11.72
C PHE A 365 6.70 5.42 -11.67
N ILE A 366 6.93 6.10 -12.79
CA ILE A 366 7.71 7.34 -12.82
C ILE A 366 6.86 8.53 -13.22
N TYR A 367 7.10 9.65 -12.55
CA TYR A 367 6.46 10.95 -12.78
C TYR A 367 7.51 12.07 -12.75
N PRO A 368 7.37 13.15 -13.54
CA PRO A 368 8.38 14.21 -13.59
C PRO A 368 8.44 15.02 -12.28
N GLU A 369 9.64 15.43 -11.89
CA GLU A 369 9.90 16.26 -10.69
C GLU A 369 10.38 17.65 -11.14
N GLU A 370 9.42 18.55 -11.38
CA GLU A 370 9.67 19.91 -11.87
C GLU A 370 10.50 20.75 -10.88
N ASP A 371 10.36 20.47 -9.56
CA ASP A 371 11.09 21.16 -8.49
C ASP A 371 12.61 20.99 -8.60
N ASN A 372 13.08 19.86 -9.12
CA ASN A 372 14.50 19.56 -9.24
C ASN A 372 15.09 20.12 -10.54
N VAL A 373 14.42 19.90 -11.67
CA VAL A 373 14.85 20.36 -12.99
C VAL A 373 13.66 20.94 -13.74
N LYS A 374 13.65 22.28 -13.88
CA LYS A 374 12.61 23.00 -14.61
C LYS A 374 12.58 22.60 -16.08
N GLY A 375 11.39 22.41 -16.64
CA GLY A 375 11.14 21.89 -17.98
C GLY A 375 11.00 20.38 -18.06
N SER A 376 11.20 19.65 -16.95
CA SER A 376 11.06 18.20 -16.90
C SER A 376 9.65 17.75 -17.26
N ALA A 377 8.61 18.41 -16.70
CA ALA A 377 7.21 18.07 -16.97
C ALA A 377 6.84 18.24 -18.44
N CYS A 378 7.34 19.30 -19.09
CA CYS A 378 7.08 19.56 -20.51
C CYS A 378 7.68 18.47 -21.41
N LEU A 379 8.95 18.15 -21.22
CA LEU A 379 9.64 17.13 -22.02
C LEU A 379 9.06 15.72 -21.75
N PHE A 380 8.77 15.42 -20.48
CA PHE A 380 8.15 14.16 -20.08
C PHE A 380 6.75 13.99 -20.71
N SER A 381 5.92 15.03 -20.70
CA SER A 381 4.59 15.01 -21.32
C SER A 381 4.67 14.80 -22.84
N ALA A 382 5.62 15.45 -23.51
CA ALA A 382 5.85 15.25 -24.94
C ALA A 382 6.29 13.81 -25.25
N LEU A 383 7.19 13.26 -24.43
CA LEU A 383 7.65 11.87 -24.57
C LEU A 383 6.50 10.88 -24.35
N LEU A 384 5.67 11.10 -23.33
CA LEU A 384 4.51 10.27 -23.00
C LEU A 384 3.51 10.22 -24.16
N LYS A 385 3.10 11.39 -24.66
CA LYS A 385 2.15 11.51 -25.78
C LYS A 385 2.70 10.81 -27.03
N LYS A 386 3.97 11.04 -27.38
CA LYS A 386 4.57 10.45 -28.59
C LYS A 386 4.80 8.95 -28.48
N CYS A 387 5.13 8.43 -27.29
CA CYS A 387 5.25 6.98 -27.08
C CYS A 387 3.89 6.29 -27.20
N SER A 388 2.84 6.90 -26.63
CA SER A 388 1.46 6.41 -26.72
C SER A 388 0.94 6.40 -28.16
N GLU A 389 1.05 7.52 -28.89
CA GLU A 389 0.64 7.64 -30.30
C GLU A 389 1.31 6.60 -31.20
N ARG A 390 2.61 6.32 -30.96
CA ARG A 390 3.41 5.40 -31.78
C ARG A 390 3.36 3.95 -31.29
N LYS A 391 2.66 3.65 -30.19
CA LYS A 391 2.61 2.32 -29.54
C LYS A 391 4.01 1.72 -29.29
N VAL A 392 4.92 2.55 -28.80
CA VAL A 392 6.30 2.16 -28.43
C VAL A 392 6.54 2.36 -26.94
N PHE A 393 7.43 1.56 -26.37
CA PHE A 393 7.98 1.77 -25.04
C PHE A 393 9.45 2.22 -25.15
N ALA A 394 9.91 2.98 -24.16
CA ALA A 394 11.31 3.39 -24.09
C ALA A 394 12.13 2.32 -23.35
N LEU A 395 13.16 1.77 -23.99
CA LEU A 395 14.08 0.84 -23.38
C LEU A 395 15.18 1.63 -22.67
N CYS A 396 15.29 1.43 -21.36
CA CYS A 396 16.27 2.11 -20.53
C CYS A 396 17.15 1.11 -19.78
N ARG A 397 18.38 1.52 -19.49
CA ARG A 397 19.21 0.91 -18.44
C ARG A 397 18.98 1.68 -17.15
N GLY A 398 18.43 1.01 -16.14
CA GLY A 398 18.17 1.59 -14.83
C GLY A 398 19.17 1.12 -13.77
N ILE A 399 19.73 2.07 -13.05
CA ILE A 399 20.50 1.87 -11.81
C ILE A 399 19.77 2.64 -10.71
N PHE A 400 19.22 1.93 -9.73
CA PHE A 400 18.28 2.52 -8.77
C PHE A 400 18.95 3.04 -7.48
N ARG A 401 20.13 2.52 -7.14
CA ARG A 401 20.93 2.92 -5.98
C ARG A 401 22.42 2.80 -6.27
N ARG A 402 23.26 3.43 -5.44
CA ARG A 402 24.73 3.32 -5.57
C ARG A 402 25.17 1.88 -5.31
N ASN A 403 26.25 1.46 -5.96
CA ASN A 403 26.82 0.11 -5.86
C ASN A 403 25.80 -0.99 -6.19
N TYR A 404 24.96 -0.76 -7.21
CA TYR A 404 23.93 -1.69 -7.65
C TYR A 404 24.08 -2.02 -9.14
N PRO A 405 23.99 -3.30 -9.54
CA PRO A 405 24.08 -3.69 -10.94
C PRO A 405 22.97 -3.08 -11.81
N PRO A 406 23.28 -2.69 -13.06
CA PRO A 406 22.29 -2.16 -13.99
C PRO A 406 21.26 -3.23 -14.38
N ARG A 407 20.01 -2.82 -14.54
CA ARG A 407 18.94 -3.66 -15.10
C ARG A 407 18.29 -2.99 -16.29
N PHE A 408 17.91 -3.78 -17.29
CA PHE A 408 17.09 -3.26 -18.39
C PHE A 408 15.65 -3.10 -17.94
N VAL A 409 15.06 -1.96 -18.27
CA VAL A 409 13.67 -1.65 -17.97
C VAL A 409 12.96 -1.09 -19.19
N ALA A 410 11.69 -1.43 -19.33
CA ALA A 410 10.79 -0.86 -20.32
C ALA A 410 9.94 0.22 -19.65
N LEU A 411 10.05 1.46 -20.12
CA LEU A 411 9.15 2.56 -19.76
C LEU A 411 7.93 2.49 -20.67
N VAL A 412 6.86 1.92 -20.14
CA VAL A 412 5.58 1.77 -20.85
C VAL A 412 4.72 3.01 -20.61
N PRO A 413 4.32 3.74 -21.67
CA PRO A 413 3.48 4.93 -21.53
C PRO A 413 2.10 4.56 -20.99
N GLN A 414 1.63 5.33 -20.00
CA GLN A 414 0.31 5.22 -19.40
C GLN A 414 -0.38 6.59 -19.47
N MET A 415 -1.53 6.63 -20.14
CA MET A 415 -2.38 7.83 -20.21
C MET A 415 -3.30 7.88 -18.99
N GLU A 416 -3.78 9.08 -18.69
CA GLU A 416 -4.73 9.28 -17.59
C GLU A 416 -6.10 8.67 -17.92
N GLU A 417 -6.67 7.96 -16.94
CA GLU A 417 -8.06 7.50 -16.97
C GLU A 417 -8.76 7.92 -15.67
N VAL A 418 -9.93 8.55 -15.82
CA VAL A 418 -10.77 9.03 -14.72
C VAL A 418 -12.10 8.28 -14.72
N ASP A 419 -12.60 7.97 -13.52
CA ASP A 419 -13.91 7.34 -13.30
C ASP A 419 -15.06 8.34 -13.52
N GLU A 420 -16.30 7.84 -13.52
CA GLU A 420 -17.53 8.65 -13.63
C GLU A 420 -17.60 9.74 -12.54
N GLY A 421 -17.11 9.46 -11.33
CA GLY A 421 -17.01 10.43 -10.22
C GLY A 421 -15.77 11.34 -10.26
N LYS A 422 -15.10 11.48 -11.41
CA LYS A 422 -13.85 12.24 -11.62
C LYS A 422 -12.69 11.83 -10.71
N VAL A 423 -12.75 10.63 -10.15
CA VAL A 423 -11.64 10.03 -9.39
C VAL A 423 -10.64 9.46 -10.39
N GLN A 424 -9.37 9.83 -10.27
CA GLN A 424 -8.31 9.24 -11.10
C GLN A 424 -8.18 7.75 -10.80
N ILE A 425 -8.40 6.90 -11.82
CA ILE A 425 -8.19 5.44 -11.74
C ILE A 425 -6.73 5.14 -12.09
N THR A 426 -6.27 5.72 -13.19
CA THR A 426 -4.97 5.45 -13.78
C THR A 426 -4.21 6.78 -13.93
N PRO A 427 -3.07 6.99 -13.26
CA PRO A 427 -2.32 8.24 -13.36
C PRO A 427 -1.54 8.36 -14.68
N PRO A 428 -1.33 9.57 -15.23
CA PRO A 428 -0.50 9.78 -16.42
C PRO A 428 0.99 9.64 -16.10
N GLY A 429 1.72 8.80 -16.83
CA GLY A 429 3.16 8.63 -16.62
C GLY A 429 3.74 7.41 -17.32
N PHE A 430 4.85 6.87 -16.81
CA PHE A 430 5.39 5.61 -17.33
C PHE A 430 5.45 4.53 -16.25
N ASN A 431 5.00 3.33 -16.61
CA ASN A 431 5.30 2.13 -15.86
C ASN A 431 6.69 1.63 -16.22
N VAL A 432 7.55 1.50 -15.23
CA VAL A 432 8.87 0.90 -15.32
C VAL A 432 8.70 -0.61 -15.12
N ILE A 433 8.75 -1.36 -16.21
CA ILE A 433 8.67 -2.81 -16.20
C ILE A 433 10.08 -3.38 -16.28
N TYR A 434 10.45 -4.20 -15.30
CA TYR A 434 11.75 -4.85 -15.25
C TYR A 434 11.83 -5.99 -16.27
N LEU A 435 12.87 -5.97 -17.10
CA LEU A 435 13.08 -6.99 -18.13
C LEU A 435 14.03 -8.08 -17.64
N PRO A 436 13.78 -9.35 -18.00
CA PRO A 436 14.63 -10.45 -17.60
C PRO A 436 15.96 -10.45 -18.34
N PHE A 437 17.01 -10.82 -17.61
CA PHE A 437 18.24 -11.29 -18.22
C PHE A 437 18.09 -12.75 -18.66
N ALA A 438 19.08 -13.24 -19.41
CA ALA A 438 19.09 -14.63 -19.85
C ALA A 438 19.04 -15.61 -18.66
N ASP A 439 19.67 -15.24 -17.54
CA ASP A 439 19.72 -16.03 -16.31
C ASP A 439 18.37 -16.16 -15.59
N ASP A 440 17.41 -15.25 -15.86
CA ASP A 440 16.07 -15.28 -15.27
C ASP A 440 15.13 -16.23 -16.05
N LEU A 441 15.46 -16.53 -17.31
CA LEU A 441 14.64 -17.39 -18.15
C LEU A 441 14.90 -18.87 -17.82
N ARG A 442 13.81 -19.62 -17.59
CA ARG A 442 13.85 -21.06 -17.32
C ARG A 442 13.38 -21.82 -18.54
N THR A 443 14.18 -22.77 -19.01
CA THR A 443 13.77 -23.70 -20.07
C THR A 443 12.84 -24.76 -19.48
N VAL A 444 11.69 -24.98 -20.12
CA VAL A 444 10.71 -25.99 -19.73
C VAL A 444 10.55 -26.95 -20.91
N ASP A 445 10.59 -28.26 -20.65
CA ASP A 445 10.24 -29.30 -21.62
C ASP A 445 8.79 -29.76 -21.37
N PRO A 446 7.79 -29.13 -22.00
CA PRO A 446 6.39 -29.50 -21.78
C PRO A 446 6.11 -30.89 -22.39
N PRO A 447 5.27 -31.71 -21.72
CA PRO A 447 4.81 -32.96 -22.33
C PRO A 447 4.02 -32.65 -23.61
N ARG A 448 4.22 -33.48 -24.64
CA ARG A 448 3.46 -33.37 -25.89
C ARG A 448 2.02 -33.85 -25.65
N CYS A 449 1.12 -32.92 -25.37
CA CYS A 449 -0.31 -33.19 -25.27
C CYS A 449 -0.98 -32.94 -26.64
N PRO A 450 -1.92 -33.80 -27.07
CA PRO A 450 -2.71 -33.53 -28.26
C PRO A 450 -3.55 -32.25 -28.06
N PRO A 451 -3.72 -31.41 -29.09
CA PRO A 451 -4.61 -30.26 -29.01
C PRO A 451 -6.06 -30.73 -28.79
N ALA A 452 -6.83 -29.96 -28.02
CA ALA A 452 -8.25 -30.23 -27.79
C ALA A 452 -9.06 -30.12 -29.09
N SER A 453 -10.15 -30.88 -29.19
CA SER A 453 -11.08 -30.78 -30.32
C SER A 453 -11.86 -29.45 -30.27
N GLN A 454 -12.37 -29.00 -31.42
CA GLN A 454 -13.19 -27.78 -31.48
C GLN A 454 -14.43 -27.87 -30.58
N THR A 455 -15.03 -29.06 -30.47
CA THR A 455 -16.19 -29.32 -29.59
C THR A 455 -15.86 -29.15 -28.10
N GLN A 456 -14.69 -29.63 -27.66
CA GLN A 456 -14.21 -29.43 -26.28
C GLN A 456 -13.93 -27.96 -26.00
N VAL A 457 -13.31 -27.26 -26.96
CA VAL A 457 -13.02 -25.83 -26.85
C VAL A 457 -14.31 -25.01 -26.74
N ASP A 458 -15.32 -25.30 -27.55
CA ASP A 458 -16.57 -24.55 -27.54
C ASP A 458 -17.37 -24.78 -26.25
N LYS A 459 -17.38 -26.00 -25.70
CA LYS A 459 -17.95 -26.27 -24.37
C LYS A 459 -17.23 -25.53 -23.24
N MET A 460 -15.90 -25.46 -23.29
CA MET A 460 -15.13 -24.66 -22.33
C MET A 460 -15.43 -23.15 -22.46
N LYS A 461 -15.67 -22.63 -23.68
CA LYS A 461 -16.10 -21.24 -23.86
C LYS A 461 -17.45 -20.95 -23.21
N GLU A 462 -18.41 -21.87 -23.29
CA GLU A 462 -19.72 -21.74 -22.61
C GLU A 462 -19.55 -21.65 -21.09
N ILE A 463 -18.69 -22.49 -20.52
CA ILE A 463 -18.32 -22.46 -19.09
C ILE A 463 -17.71 -21.11 -18.71
N ILE A 464 -16.68 -20.66 -19.46
CA ILE A 464 -16.01 -19.38 -19.21
C ILE A 464 -17.00 -18.20 -19.31
N TYR A 465 -17.92 -18.23 -20.28
CA TYR A 465 -18.92 -17.19 -20.44
C TYR A 465 -19.83 -17.07 -19.22
N LYS A 466 -20.30 -18.21 -18.67
CA LYS A 466 -21.11 -18.22 -17.45
C LYS A 466 -20.33 -17.75 -16.21
N LEU A 467 -19.05 -18.09 -16.10
CA LEU A 467 -18.21 -17.71 -14.95
C LEU A 467 -17.59 -16.31 -15.06
N ARG A 468 -17.90 -15.57 -16.12
CA ARG A 468 -17.35 -14.23 -16.31
C ARG A 468 -17.83 -13.27 -15.23
N PHE A 469 -16.88 -12.59 -14.59
CA PHE A 469 -17.15 -11.49 -13.67
C PHE A 469 -16.19 -10.32 -13.96
N LYS A 470 -16.54 -9.12 -13.47
CA LYS A 470 -15.70 -7.91 -13.60
C LYS A 470 -14.66 -7.91 -12.47
N TYR A 471 -13.41 -8.19 -12.81
CA TYR A 471 -12.30 -8.09 -11.86
C TYR A 471 -12.01 -6.63 -11.52
N ARG A 472 -11.76 -6.36 -10.23
CA ARG A 472 -11.19 -5.10 -9.73
C ARG A 472 -10.05 -5.44 -8.77
N SER A 473 -9.00 -4.62 -8.76
CA SER A 473 -7.82 -4.82 -7.91
C SER A 473 -8.11 -4.64 -6.42
N ASP A 474 -9.18 -3.92 -6.07
CA ASP A 474 -9.62 -3.63 -4.70
C ASP A 474 -10.70 -4.60 -4.18
N ALA A 475 -11.11 -5.59 -4.98
CA ALA A 475 -12.22 -6.48 -4.65
C ALA A 475 -11.87 -7.56 -3.62
N PHE A 476 -10.59 -7.83 -3.40
CA PHE A 476 -10.10 -8.92 -2.55
C PHE A 476 -9.20 -8.36 -1.45
N GLU A 477 -9.54 -8.66 -0.20
CA GLU A 477 -8.73 -8.34 0.96
C GLU A 477 -7.83 -9.53 1.33
N ASN A 478 -6.71 -9.27 2.00
CA ASN A 478 -5.81 -10.33 2.47
C ASN A 478 -6.37 -10.96 3.76
N PRO A 479 -6.84 -12.23 3.74
CA PRO A 479 -7.47 -12.84 4.92
C PRO A 479 -6.52 -12.96 6.12
N VAL A 480 -5.22 -13.18 5.87
CA VAL A 480 -4.21 -13.30 6.93
C VAL A 480 -4.03 -11.99 7.67
N LEU A 481 -4.01 -10.87 6.94
CA LEU A 481 -3.93 -9.54 7.55
C LEU A 481 -5.22 -9.19 8.28
N GLN A 482 -6.37 -9.45 7.67
CA GLN A 482 -7.66 -9.18 8.30
C GLN A 482 -7.79 -9.94 9.63
N GLN A 483 -7.51 -11.24 9.63
CA GLN A 483 -7.54 -12.05 10.86
C GLN A 483 -6.57 -11.51 11.91
N HIS A 484 -5.36 -11.10 11.51
CA HIS A 484 -4.39 -10.55 12.43
C HIS A 484 -4.87 -9.29 13.13
N PHE A 485 -5.41 -8.32 12.38
CA PHE A 485 -5.87 -7.05 12.95
C PHE A 485 -7.17 -7.19 13.74
N ARG A 486 -8.07 -8.09 13.35
CA ARG A 486 -9.27 -8.41 14.15
C ARG A 486 -8.93 -9.06 15.49
N ASN A 487 -7.96 -9.97 15.50
CA ASN A 487 -7.47 -10.53 16.76
C ASN A 487 -6.83 -9.44 17.64
N LEU A 488 -6.08 -8.51 17.05
CA LEU A 488 -5.48 -7.39 17.78
C LEU A 488 -6.54 -6.42 18.32
N GLU A 489 -7.58 -6.13 17.53
CA GLU A 489 -8.72 -5.31 17.93
C GLU A 489 -9.45 -5.94 19.12
N ALA A 490 -9.77 -7.24 19.04
CA ALA A 490 -10.43 -7.97 20.13
C ALA A 490 -9.60 -7.95 21.42
N LEU A 491 -8.27 -8.16 21.32
CA LEU A 491 -7.36 -8.09 22.47
C LEU A 491 -7.23 -6.68 23.05
N ALA A 492 -7.16 -5.65 22.20
CA ALA A 492 -7.05 -4.26 22.66
C ALA A 492 -8.32 -3.74 23.33
N LEU A 493 -9.45 -4.42 23.10
CA LEU A 493 -10.79 -4.05 23.58
C LEU A 493 -11.32 -5.03 24.63
N ASP A 494 -10.48 -5.96 25.11
CA ASP A 494 -10.84 -7.01 26.07
C ASP A 494 -12.12 -7.78 25.68
N MET A 495 -12.32 -8.03 24.38
CA MET A 495 -13.42 -8.83 23.87
C MET A 495 -13.17 -10.33 24.13
N MET A 496 -14.24 -11.09 24.36
CA MET A 496 -14.13 -12.54 24.61
C MET A 496 -13.66 -13.34 23.39
N ALA A 497 -14.03 -12.89 22.18
CA ALA A 497 -13.63 -13.51 20.93
C ALA A 497 -13.57 -12.47 19.81
N PRO A 498 -12.67 -12.64 18.82
CA PRO A 498 -12.68 -11.85 17.59
C PRO A 498 -13.94 -12.16 16.76
N GLU A 499 -14.38 -11.19 15.96
CA GLU A 499 -15.42 -11.41 14.95
C GLU A 499 -14.91 -12.35 13.85
N ASP A 500 -15.77 -13.25 13.38
CA ASP A 500 -15.49 -14.12 12.24
C ASP A 500 -15.39 -13.31 10.94
N ILE A 501 -14.45 -13.67 10.09
CA ILE A 501 -14.16 -12.97 8.82
C ILE A 501 -14.54 -13.89 7.67
N GLU A 502 -15.25 -13.34 6.68
CA GLU A 502 -15.52 -14.03 5.42
C GLU A 502 -14.26 -14.01 4.55
N ASP A 503 -13.79 -15.19 4.12
CA ASP A 503 -12.68 -15.29 3.19
C ASP A 503 -13.14 -15.02 1.75
N LEU A 504 -12.85 -13.81 1.26
CA LEU A 504 -13.22 -13.37 -0.08
C LEU A 504 -12.40 -14.03 -1.20
N ILE A 505 -11.25 -14.66 -0.91
CA ILE A 505 -10.45 -15.36 -1.94
C ILE A 505 -10.97 -16.77 -2.21
N MET A 506 -11.79 -17.34 -1.33
CA MET A 506 -12.38 -18.65 -1.54
C MET A 506 -13.44 -18.60 -2.64
N PRO A 507 -13.40 -19.52 -3.62
CA PRO A 507 -14.41 -19.57 -4.66
C PRO A 507 -15.77 -19.92 -4.06
N LYS A 508 -16.82 -19.23 -4.52
CA LYS A 508 -18.21 -19.50 -4.11
C LYS A 508 -18.75 -20.75 -4.81
N VAL A 509 -18.26 -21.93 -4.38
CA VAL A 509 -18.51 -23.23 -5.02
C VAL A 509 -19.99 -23.47 -5.28
N ASP A 510 -20.85 -23.27 -4.29
CA ASP A 510 -22.30 -23.49 -4.45
C ASP A 510 -22.92 -22.61 -5.55
N GLN A 511 -22.49 -21.35 -5.65
CA GLN A 511 -22.97 -20.43 -6.68
C GLN A 511 -22.43 -20.78 -8.07
N ILE A 512 -21.18 -21.25 -8.12
CA ILE A 512 -20.53 -21.73 -9.34
C ILE A 512 -21.27 -22.96 -9.87
N ASP A 513 -21.54 -23.95 -9.02
CA ASP A 513 -22.22 -25.19 -9.39
C ASP A 513 -23.66 -24.91 -9.88
N GLN A 514 -24.41 -24.07 -9.16
CA GLN A 514 -25.74 -23.65 -9.58
C GLN A 514 -25.73 -22.95 -10.94
N ARG A 515 -24.73 -22.11 -11.21
CA ARG A 515 -24.65 -21.37 -12.48
C ARG A 515 -24.26 -22.29 -13.65
N LEU A 516 -23.34 -23.21 -13.42
CA LEU A 516 -22.83 -24.11 -14.45
C LEU A 516 -23.82 -25.22 -14.80
N GLY A 517 -24.51 -25.79 -13.80
CA GLY A 517 -25.49 -26.85 -14.00
C GLY A 517 -24.88 -28.08 -14.70
N PRO A 518 -25.53 -28.63 -15.76
CA PRO A 518 -25.06 -29.86 -16.42
C PRO A 518 -23.80 -29.67 -17.27
N LEU A 519 -23.39 -28.43 -17.57
CA LEU A 519 -22.27 -28.15 -18.46
C LEU A 519 -20.94 -28.75 -17.97
N VAL A 520 -20.78 -28.88 -16.66
CA VAL A 520 -19.59 -29.49 -16.05
C VAL A 520 -19.51 -30.98 -16.37
N GLU A 521 -20.64 -31.69 -16.22
CA GLU A 521 -20.70 -33.13 -16.51
C GLU A 521 -20.57 -33.39 -18.03
N GLU A 522 -21.23 -32.58 -18.87
CA GLU A 522 -21.06 -32.64 -20.32
C GLU A 522 -19.60 -32.41 -20.75
N PHE A 523 -18.89 -31.47 -20.11
CA PHE A 523 -17.49 -31.24 -20.40
C PHE A 523 -16.61 -32.40 -19.91
N LYS A 524 -16.88 -32.94 -18.71
CA LYS A 524 -16.17 -34.11 -18.17
C LYS A 524 -16.30 -35.32 -19.10
N ASP A 525 -17.51 -35.63 -19.58
CA ASP A 525 -17.76 -36.74 -20.51
C ASP A 525 -17.00 -36.60 -21.83
N LEU A 526 -16.72 -35.37 -22.26
CA LEU A 526 -15.97 -35.08 -23.50
C LEU A 526 -14.46 -35.16 -23.35
N VAL A 527 -13.90 -34.96 -22.15
CA VAL A 527 -12.45 -34.87 -21.92
C VAL A 527 -11.87 -36.01 -21.10
N TYR A 528 -12.65 -36.59 -20.19
CA TYR A 528 -12.22 -37.68 -19.33
C TYR A 528 -12.70 -39.02 -19.88
N PRO A 529 -11.79 -39.99 -20.09
CA PRO A 529 -12.17 -41.34 -20.46
C PRO A 529 -13.08 -41.98 -19.39
N ALA A 530 -13.98 -42.88 -19.81
CA ALA A 530 -14.82 -43.63 -18.89
C ALA A 530 -13.97 -44.40 -17.86
N GLY A 531 -14.22 -44.16 -16.57
CA GLY A 531 -13.45 -44.75 -15.45
C GLY A 531 -12.19 -43.97 -15.05
N TYR A 532 -11.92 -42.80 -15.66
CA TYR A 532 -10.87 -41.90 -15.21
C TYR A 532 -11.29 -41.17 -13.94
N ASN A 533 -10.61 -41.47 -12.82
CA ASN A 533 -10.77 -40.72 -11.59
C ASN A 533 -9.63 -39.70 -11.47
N PRO A 534 -9.91 -38.38 -11.56
CA PRO A 534 -8.88 -37.33 -11.47
C PRO A 534 -8.20 -37.27 -10.09
N GLU A 535 -8.80 -37.86 -9.04
CA GLU A 535 -8.25 -37.85 -7.68
C GLU A 535 -7.36 -39.08 -7.36
N THR A 536 -7.38 -40.12 -8.20
CA THR A 536 -6.43 -41.22 -8.04
C THR A 536 -5.03 -40.77 -8.44
N LYS A 537 -4.13 -40.58 -7.45
CA LYS A 537 -2.70 -40.40 -7.70
C LYS A 537 -2.21 -41.51 -8.65
N PRO A 538 -1.52 -41.18 -9.75
CA PRO A 538 -0.98 -42.21 -10.63
C PRO A 538 0.00 -43.06 -9.82
N ALA A 539 -0.24 -44.38 -9.78
CA ALA A 539 0.71 -45.33 -9.22
C ALA A 539 2.08 -45.09 -9.90
N PRO A 540 3.20 -45.11 -9.15
CA PRO A 540 4.51 -44.88 -9.74
C PRO A 540 4.68 -45.85 -10.90
N LYS A 541 4.85 -45.33 -12.13
CA LYS A 541 5.13 -46.14 -13.31
C LYS A 541 6.28 -47.07 -12.95
N ARG A 542 5.99 -48.37 -12.82
CA ARG A 542 7.02 -49.42 -12.81
C ARG A 542 7.84 -49.20 -14.08
N LYS A 543 9.10 -48.79 -13.92
CA LYS A 543 10.09 -48.92 -14.99
C LYS A 543 10.05 -50.37 -15.42
N THR A 544 9.69 -50.63 -16.67
CA THR A 544 10.01 -51.89 -17.32
C THR A 544 11.52 -52.07 -17.20
N ALA A 545 11.92 -53.10 -16.44
CA ALA A 545 13.29 -53.52 -16.36
C ALA A 545 13.69 -54.04 -17.74
N ASP A 546 14.49 -53.25 -18.46
CA ASP A 546 15.41 -53.83 -19.42
C ASP A 546 16.69 -54.22 -18.65
N ALA A 547 17.24 -55.37 -19.02
CA ALA A 547 18.06 -56.22 -18.17
C ALA A 547 19.35 -55.57 -17.63
N GLY A 548 19.65 -55.80 -16.35
CA GLY A 548 21.00 -55.59 -15.80
C GLY A 548 21.07 -55.29 -14.29
N GLY A 549 21.29 -56.33 -13.48
CA GLY A 549 21.99 -56.26 -12.19
C GLY A 549 21.29 -55.57 -11.02
N GLY A 550 20.64 -56.35 -10.15
CA GLY A 550 20.01 -55.88 -8.91
C GLY A 550 21.01 -55.42 -7.84
N ALA A 551 20.68 -54.33 -7.15
CA ALA A 551 21.20 -53.99 -5.83
C ALA A 551 20.01 -53.72 -4.91
N GLU A 552 19.61 -54.75 -4.16
CA GLU A 552 18.64 -54.63 -3.07
C GLU A 552 19.22 -53.76 -1.94
N LYS A 553 18.39 -52.86 -1.41
CA LYS A 553 18.65 -52.14 -0.17
C LYS A 553 18.76 -53.15 0.98
N LYS A 554 19.96 -53.29 1.56
CA LYS A 554 20.16 -54.07 2.79
C LYS A 554 19.37 -53.46 3.96
N PRO A 555 18.71 -54.28 4.80
CA PRO A 555 18.14 -53.83 6.06
C PRO A 555 19.25 -53.55 7.08
N LYS A 556 19.00 -52.62 8.01
CA LYS A 556 19.86 -52.37 9.17
C LYS A 556 19.99 -53.67 9.98
N VAL A 557 21.21 -54.19 10.08
CA VAL A 557 21.58 -55.23 11.04
C VAL A 557 22.33 -54.52 12.17
N GLU A 558 21.80 -54.62 13.38
CA GLU A 558 22.51 -54.24 14.60
C GLU A 558 23.61 -55.26 14.85
N VAL A 559 24.86 -54.81 14.82
CA VAL A 559 26.06 -55.60 15.11
C VAL A 559 26.30 -55.52 16.62
N THR A 560 26.37 -56.68 17.29
CA THR A 560 26.59 -56.77 18.74
C THR A 560 28.05 -56.52 19.13
N GLU A 561 28.29 -56.00 20.34
CA GLU A 561 29.62 -55.59 20.83
C GLU A 561 30.71 -56.69 20.76
N ASP A 562 30.31 -57.97 20.76
CA ASP A 562 31.24 -59.10 20.70
C ASP A 562 31.84 -59.31 19.29
N GLU A 563 31.17 -58.87 18.23
CA GLU A 563 31.70 -58.89 16.85
C GLU A 563 32.68 -57.72 16.58
N LEU A 564 32.54 -56.62 17.32
CA LEU A 564 33.48 -55.48 17.26
C LEU A 564 34.81 -55.80 17.96
N LYS A 565 34.79 -56.57 19.06
CA LYS A 565 36.01 -56.96 19.78
C LYS A 565 36.89 -57.94 18.99
N THR A 566 36.28 -58.84 18.22
CA THR A 566 37.02 -59.79 17.37
C THR A 566 37.68 -59.09 16.17
N HIS A 567 37.09 -58.01 15.66
CA HIS A 567 37.71 -57.22 14.59
C HIS A 567 38.89 -56.35 15.06
N MET A 568 38.92 -55.92 16.32
CA MET A 568 40.03 -55.13 16.88
C MET A 568 41.25 -55.98 17.27
N GLN A 569 41.08 -57.26 17.60
CA GLN A 569 42.20 -58.16 17.94
C GLN A 569 42.96 -58.70 16.72
N ASN A 570 42.35 -58.67 15.53
CA ASN A 570 42.99 -59.13 14.28
C ASN A 570 43.73 -58.02 13.52
N ALA A 571 43.93 -56.85 14.14
CA ALA A 571 44.61 -55.69 13.55
C ALA A 571 45.86 -55.24 14.35
N GLN A 572 46.59 -56.20 14.93
CA GLN A 572 47.96 -56.00 15.42
C GLN A 572 48.97 -56.76 14.55
#